data_AF-A0A1E1VZK2-F1
#
_entry.id   AF-A0A1E1VZK2-F1
#
_cell.length_a   1.000
_cell.length_b   1.000
_cell.length_c   1.000
_cell.angle_alpha   90.00
_cell.angle_beta   90.00
_cell.angle_gamma   90.00
#
_symmetry.space_group_name_H-M   'P 1'
#
loop_
_entity.id
_entity.type
_entity.pdbx_description
1 polymer ?
#
loop_
_entity_poly.entity_id
_entity_poly.type
_entity_poly.pdbx_seq_one_letter_code
_entity_poly.pdbx_strand_id
1 'polypeptide(L)'
;ALKPPILSYDRCRLNESSCHTSEQSQQFVVTVYNHLAWQVNEPIRIPVLDGNYAVYAPNGDLIVSQLVDIPEAVKRLPSRKSSATHEIVFIAHLHPLSYKNFYVTKKHKITKRNIDLSENKKRKNEFYNDINDYWKKMNEKSFIDLKAIEDNIGSFNNVYKDDVKVPEEPIFIKNGGDSGRDFKDFNIDVMKDSKSSYNPDTEQLEEIIKEARRLIEDAKHTSARGRAAVFPKLNDDEMRMLADDPGVVDHFPETLFVQNKHMKLE
;
A
#
# COMPACT_ATOMS: atom_id res chain seq x y z
N ALA A 1 12.34 -47.83 15.23
CA ALA A 1 12.68 -46.56 14.53
C ALA A 1 12.87 -45.49 15.58
N LEU A 2 14.06 -44.86 15.63
CA LEU A 2 14.36 -43.79 16.58
C LEU A 2 13.50 -42.57 16.21
N LYS A 3 12.68 -42.11 17.16
CA LYS A 3 11.89 -40.88 17.01
C LYS A 3 12.87 -39.75 16.67
N PRO A 4 12.68 -39.02 15.56
CA PRO A 4 13.58 -37.92 15.23
C PRO A 4 13.53 -36.89 16.37
N PRO A 5 14.66 -36.24 16.68
CA PRO A 5 14.70 -35.24 17.74
C PRO A 5 13.70 -34.12 17.43
N ILE A 6 13.01 -33.67 18.47
CA ILE A 6 11.97 -32.62 18.41
C ILE A 6 12.48 -31.26 17.93
N LEU A 7 13.81 -31.07 17.90
CA LEU A 7 14.48 -29.86 17.43
C LEU A 7 15.57 -30.28 16.43
N SER A 8 15.41 -29.87 15.17
CA SER A 8 16.40 -30.04 14.11
C SER A 8 17.00 -28.68 13.77
N TYR A 9 18.33 -28.60 13.73
CA TYR A 9 19.06 -27.40 13.33
C TYR A 9 19.76 -27.64 12.00
N ASP A 10 19.42 -26.84 11.00
CA ASP A 10 20.11 -26.83 9.72
C ASP A 10 21.04 -25.63 9.61
N ARG A 11 22.23 -25.85 9.06
CA ARG A 11 23.21 -24.79 8.78
C ARG A 11 23.09 -24.35 7.33
N CYS A 12 23.06 -23.05 7.10
CA CYS A 12 22.91 -22.47 5.77
C CYS A 12 24.24 -22.00 5.16
N ARG A 13 24.30 -21.96 3.82
CA ARG A 13 25.47 -21.53 3.05
C ARG A 13 25.31 -20.06 2.67
N LEU A 14 25.71 -19.18 3.58
CA LEU A 14 25.54 -17.73 3.40
C LEU A 14 26.42 -17.15 2.28
N ASN A 15 27.59 -17.74 1.99
CA ASN A 15 28.46 -17.29 0.89
C ASN A 15 27.78 -17.36 -0.48
N GLU A 16 26.89 -18.35 -0.68
CA GLU A 16 26.15 -18.54 -1.93
C GLU A 16 24.70 -18.04 -1.83
N SER A 17 24.35 -17.35 -0.74
CA SER A 17 22.96 -16.93 -0.45
C SER A 17 21.96 -18.11 -0.60
N SER A 18 22.30 -19.29 -0.06
CA SER A 18 21.49 -20.51 -0.17
C SER A 18 21.13 -21.07 1.21
N CYS A 19 19.84 -21.32 1.45
CA CYS A 19 19.34 -21.85 2.70
C CYS A 19 18.02 -22.59 2.49
N HIS A 20 18.02 -23.91 2.72
CA HIS A 20 16.85 -24.75 2.48
C HIS A 20 15.67 -24.37 3.39
N THR A 21 15.94 -24.16 4.68
CA THR A 21 14.92 -23.91 5.70
C THR A 21 14.18 -22.60 5.47
N SER A 22 14.89 -21.53 5.10
CA SER A 22 14.30 -20.20 4.90
C SER A 22 13.55 -20.06 3.57
N GLU A 23 13.89 -20.88 2.57
CA GLU A 23 13.19 -20.91 1.29
C GLU A 23 11.88 -21.69 1.35
N GLN A 24 11.84 -22.79 2.11
CA GLN A 24 10.65 -23.65 2.18
C GLN A 24 9.67 -23.24 3.28
N SER A 25 10.16 -22.70 4.39
CA SER A 25 9.33 -22.42 5.57
C SER A 25 8.82 -20.99 5.58
N GLN A 26 7.53 -20.80 5.86
CA GLN A 26 6.95 -19.46 6.05
C GLN A 26 7.33 -18.82 7.39
N GLN A 27 7.65 -19.66 8.37
CA GLN A 27 8.12 -19.25 9.69
C GLN A 27 9.30 -20.10 10.07
N PHE A 28 10.36 -19.47 10.56
CA PHE A 28 11.57 -20.14 11.00
C PHE A 28 12.25 -19.36 12.12
N VAL A 29 13.09 -20.07 12.87
CA VAL A 29 13.89 -19.50 13.97
C VAL A 29 15.34 -19.44 13.54
N VAL A 30 15.95 -18.28 13.72
CA VAL A 30 17.36 -18.04 13.42
C VAL A 30 18.10 -17.96 14.73
N THR A 31 18.99 -18.92 14.98
CA THR A 31 19.86 -18.91 16.15
C THR A 31 21.22 -18.38 15.75
N VAL A 32 21.68 -17.33 16.41
CA VAL A 32 22.92 -16.64 16.10
C VAL A 32 23.82 -16.72 17.31
N TYR A 33 25.04 -17.22 17.10
CA TYR A 33 26.02 -17.42 18.17
C TYR A 33 27.18 -16.45 18.00
N ASN A 34 27.47 -15.69 19.06
CA ASN A 34 28.67 -14.89 19.18
C ASN A 34 29.74 -15.68 19.94
N HIS A 35 30.77 -16.11 19.22
CA HIS A 35 31.91 -16.82 19.80
C HIS A 35 32.94 -15.88 20.43
N LEU A 36 32.78 -14.57 20.30
CA LEU A 36 33.74 -13.59 20.79
C LEU A 36 33.44 -13.22 22.26
N ALA A 37 34.49 -12.92 23.01
CA ALA A 37 34.41 -12.54 24.43
C ALA A 37 33.97 -11.07 24.68
N TRP A 38 33.47 -10.40 23.66
CA TRP A 38 32.97 -9.02 23.71
C TRP A 38 31.62 -8.90 22.99
N GLN A 39 30.90 -7.82 23.26
CA GLN A 39 29.62 -7.53 22.64
C GLN A 39 29.82 -7.13 21.17
N VAL A 40 29.01 -7.70 20.28
CA VAL A 40 29.08 -7.47 18.84
C VAL A 40 27.73 -7.02 18.31
N ASN A 41 27.75 -6.01 17.45
CA ASN A 41 26.59 -5.55 16.70
C ASN A 41 26.88 -5.81 15.22
N GLU A 42 26.24 -6.81 14.63
CA GLU A 42 26.51 -7.23 13.25
C GLU A 42 25.23 -7.31 12.42
N PRO A 43 25.24 -6.88 11.15
CA PRO A 43 24.14 -7.09 10.24
C PRO A 43 24.10 -8.56 9.79
N ILE A 44 23.00 -9.23 10.12
CA ILE A 44 22.77 -10.62 9.73
C ILE A 44 22.00 -10.62 8.41
N ARG A 45 22.46 -11.43 7.45
CA ARG A 45 21.84 -11.58 6.13
C ARG A 45 21.35 -13.00 5.94
N ILE A 46 20.10 -13.15 5.55
CA ILE A 46 19.45 -14.46 5.40
C ILE A 46 18.74 -14.51 4.06
N PRO A 47 19.10 -15.47 3.17
CA PRO A 47 18.45 -15.59 1.87
C PRO A 47 17.01 -16.08 2.02
N VAL A 48 16.10 -15.42 1.33
CA VAL A 48 14.66 -15.72 1.32
C VAL A 48 14.05 -15.53 -0.07
N LEU A 49 12.83 -16.02 -0.22
CA LEU A 49 11.99 -15.70 -1.37
C LEU A 49 11.46 -14.26 -1.28
N ASP A 50 11.00 -13.72 -2.40
CA ASP A 50 10.32 -12.42 -2.41
C ASP A 50 9.07 -12.45 -1.49
N GLY A 51 8.89 -11.37 -0.73
CA GLY A 51 7.82 -11.26 0.26
C GLY A 51 8.02 -10.15 1.28
N ASN A 52 7.00 -9.94 2.10
CA ASN A 52 7.10 -9.08 3.28
C ASN A 52 7.42 -9.95 4.49
N TYR A 53 8.41 -9.58 5.28
CA TYR A 53 8.85 -10.36 6.44
C TYR A 53 8.85 -9.48 7.68
N ALA A 54 8.48 -10.07 8.82
CA ALA A 54 8.73 -9.50 10.13
C ALA A 54 9.71 -10.37 10.90
N VAL A 55 10.68 -9.69 11.50
CA VAL A 55 11.67 -10.28 12.40
C VAL A 55 11.34 -9.83 13.82
N TYR A 56 11.22 -10.80 14.72
CA TYR A 56 11.01 -10.56 16.14
C TYR A 56 12.23 -10.99 16.94
N ALA A 57 12.58 -10.17 17.92
CA ALA A 57 13.57 -10.46 18.95
C ALA A 57 13.06 -11.57 19.91
N PRO A 58 13.93 -12.16 20.73
CA PRO A 58 13.54 -13.20 21.70
C PRO A 58 12.46 -12.75 22.69
N ASN A 59 12.38 -11.45 22.98
CA ASN A 59 11.40 -10.82 23.88
C ASN A 59 10.07 -10.49 23.19
N GLY A 60 9.94 -10.75 21.88
CA GLY A 60 8.75 -10.44 21.10
C GLY A 60 8.78 -9.05 20.43
N ASP A 61 9.84 -8.26 20.63
CA ASP A 61 9.95 -6.93 20.02
C ASP A 61 10.17 -7.05 18.51
N LEU A 62 9.51 -6.18 17.74
CA LEU A 62 9.70 -6.10 16.30
C LEU A 62 11.03 -5.41 15.97
N ILE A 63 11.89 -6.09 15.22
CA ILE A 63 13.16 -5.54 14.72
C ILE A 63 12.94 -4.96 13.34
N VAL A 64 13.51 -3.78 13.08
CA VAL A 64 13.55 -3.18 11.75
C VAL A 64 14.44 -4.05 10.84
N SER A 65 13.84 -4.59 9.79
CA SER A 65 14.52 -5.43 8.80
C SER A 65 14.34 -4.86 7.41
N GLN A 66 15.37 -4.96 6.58
CA GLN A 66 15.36 -4.57 5.18
C GLN A 66 15.39 -5.82 4.29
N LEU A 67 14.66 -5.78 3.18
CA LEU A 67 14.79 -6.76 2.11
C LEU A 67 15.73 -6.20 1.04
N VAL A 68 16.76 -6.96 0.69
CA VAL A 68 17.80 -6.57 -0.27
C VAL A 68 17.88 -7.60 -1.38
N ASP A 69 17.98 -7.17 -2.63
CA ASP A 69 18.10 -8.09 -3.75
C ASP A 69 19.46 -8.79 -3.76
N ILE A 70 19.46 -10.11 -4.01
CA ILE A 70 20.71 -10.84 -4.18
C ILE A 70 21.37 -10.38 -5.51
N PRO A 71 22.65 -9.97 -5.51
CA PRO A 71 23.36 -9.57 -6.71
C PRO A 71 23.37 -10.66 -7.79
N GLU A 72 23.30 -10.25 -9.06
CA GLU A 72 23.23 -11.19 -10.18
C GLU A 72 24.46 -12.11 -10.27
N ALA A 73 25.65 -11.61 -9.88
CA ALA A 73 26.87 -12.40 -9.81
C ALA A 73 26.72 -13.63 -8.89
N VAL A 74 26.03 -13.48 -7.75
CA VAL A 74 25.78 -14.57 -6.80
C VAL A 74 24.66 -15.49 -7.31
N LYS A 75 23.65 -14.94 -8.00
CA LYS A 75 22.60 -15.72 -8.70
C LYS A 75 23.17 -16.63 -9.79
N ARG A 76 24.21 -16.20 -10.48
CA ARG A 76 24.83 -16.95 -11.57
C ARG A 76 25.90 -17.97 -11.12
N LEU A 77 26.13 -18.13 -9.82
CA LEU A 77 27.10 -19.10 -9.32
C LEU A 77 26.66 -20.53 -9.66
N PRO A 78 27.50 -21.35 -10.32
CA PRO A 78 27.13 -22.70 -10.75
C PRO A 78 26.95 -23.67 -9.57
N SER A 79 27.61 -23.40 -8.44
CA SER A 79 27.47 -24.20 -7.22
C SER A 79 26.16 -23.93 -6.48
N ARG A 80 25.47 -22.83 -6.81
CA ARG A 80 24.28 -22.38 -6.11
C ARG A 80 23.04 -23.20 -6.49
N LYS A 81 22.49 -23.92 -5.51
CA LYS A 81 21.20 -24.62 -5.60
C LYS A 81 20.21 -23.98 -4.63
N SER A 82 19.55 -22.91 -5.07
CA SER A 82 18.65 -22.11 -4.24
C SER A 82 17.66 -21.34 -5.12
N SER A 83 16.45 -21.17 -4.62
CA SER A 83 15.37 -20.37 -5.21
C SER A 83 15.26 -18.96 -4.61
N ALA A 84 16.11 -18.61 -3.63
CA ALA A 84 16.08 -17.33 -2.96
C ALA A 84 16.35 -16.17 -3.95
N THR A 85 15.56 -15.12 -3.88
CA THR A 85 15.70 -13.94 -4.75
C THR A 85 16.25 -12.74 -4.02
N HIS A 86 16.00 -12.67 -2.71
CA HIS A 86 16.34 -11.56 -1.83
C HIS A 86 17.01 -12.08 -0.55
N GLU A 87 17.63 -11.17 0.19
CA GLU A 87 18.16 -11.38 1.53
C GLU A 87 17.47 -10.44 2.51
N ILE A 88 17.05 -10.98 3.65
CA ILE A 88 16.60 -10.17 4.78
C ILE A 88 17.84 -9.76 5.55
N VAL A 89 17.97 -8.46 5.80
CA VAL A 89 19.06 -7.86 6.56
C VAL A 89 18.50 -7.17 7.80
N PHE A 90 19.03 -7.51 8.97
CA PHE A 90 18.71 -6.82 10.23
C PHE A 90 19.94 -6.79 11.13
N ILE A 91 19.99 -5.82 12.04
CA ILE A 91 21.11 -5.67 12.98
C ILE A 91 20.82 -6.49 14.23
N ALA A 92 21.75 -7.37 14.61
CA ALA A 92 21.66 -8.16 15.82
C ALA A 92 22.68 -7.68 16.86
N HIS A 93 22.19 -7.39 18.06
CA HIS A 93 23.03 -7.06 19.21
C HIS A 93 23.31 -8.34 20.01
N LEU A 94 24.55 -8.84 20.03
CA LEU A 94 24.92 -10.11 20.67
C LEU A 94 25.85 -9.89 21.86
N HIS A 95 25.56 -10.52 22.99
CA HIS A 95 26.43 -10.45 24.17
C HIS A 95 27.69 -11.33 23.99
N PRO A 96 28.75 -11.10 24.80
CA PRO A 96 29.91 -11.97 24.85
C PRO A 96 29.51 -13.44 25.04
N LEU A 97 30.13 -14.35 24.28
CA LEU A 97 29.97 -15.81 24.42
C LEU A 97 28.51 -16.27 24.55
N SER A 98 27.61 -15.66 23.77
CA SER A 98 26.17 -15.86 23.90
C SER A 98 25.52 -16.21 22.57
N TYR A 99 24.30 -16.75 22.64
CA TYR A 99 23.44 -16.91 21.48
C TYR A 99 22.14 -16.12 21.63
N LYS A 100 21.56 -15.68 20.51
CA LYS A 100 20.23 -15.08 20.45
C LYS A 100 19.39 -15.72 19.36
N ASN A 101 18.09 -15.82 19.64
CA ASN A 101 17.11 -16.42 18.75
C ASN A 101 16.21 -15.34 18.15
N PHE A 102 16.10 -15.31 16.83
CA PHE A 102 15.22 -14.39 16.13
C PHE A 102 14.12 -15.18 15.44
N TYR A 103 12.89 -14.69 15.55
CA TYR A 103 11.72 -15.32 14.91
C TYR A 103 11.43 -14.57 13.63
N VAL A 104 11.51 -15.27 12.49
CA VAL A 104 11.21 -14.68 11.19
C VAL A 104 9.90 -15.25 10.69
N THR A 105 8.97 -14.36 10.32
CA THR A 105 7.65 -14.73 9.80
C THR A 105 7.40 -14.02 8.48
N LYS A 106 6.97 -14.78 7.47
CA LYS A 106 6.50 -14.21 6.21
C LYS A 106 5.09 -13.66 6.41
N LYS A 107 4.92 -12.35 6.26
CA LYS A 107 3.60 -11.72 6.24
C LYS A 107 2.92 -12.03 4.91
N HIS A 108 1.71 -12.56 4.98
CA HIS A 108 0.86 -12.61 3.80
C HIS A 108 0.51 -11.18 3.39
N LYS A 109 0.69 -10.86 2.10
CA LYS A 109 0.10 -9.65 1.53
C LYS A 109 -1.40 -9.86 1.57
N ILE A 110 -2.05 -9.38 2.64
CA ILE A 110 -3.50 -9.34 2.67
C ILE A 110 -3.89 -8.24 1.68
N THR A 111 -4.16 -8.65 0.44
CA THR A 111 -4.88 -7.78 -0.50
C THR A 111 -6.22 -7.46 0.15
N LYS A 112 -6.69 -6.21 0.06
CA LYS A 112 -7.97 -5.79 0.66
C LYS A 112 -9.14 -6.74 0.32
N ARG A 113 -9.07 -7.42 -0.83
CA ARG A 113 -9.96 -8.52 -1.24
C ARG A 113 -10.10 -9.69 -0.24
N ASN A 114 -9.11 -9.93 0.62
CA ASN A 114 -9.12 -11.04 1.59
C ASN A 114 -9.52 -10.62 3.02
N ILE A 115 -9.46 -9.34 3.37
CA ILE A 115 -10.09 -8.82 4.61
C ILE A 115 -11.61 -8.89 4.47
N ASP A 116 -12.10 -8.69 3.25
CA ASP A 116 -13.51 -8.78 2.91
C ASP A 116 -14.10 -10.20 2.84
N LEU A 117 -13.37 -11.24 3.28
CA LEU A 117 -13.86 -12.63 3.24
C LEU A 117 -13.94 -13.30 4.61
N SER A 118 -13.16 -12.87 5.61
CA SER A 118 -13.22 -13.45 6.97
C SER A 118 -14.07 -12.63 7.93
N GLU A 119 -14.09 -11.29 7.82
CA GLU A 119 -15.01 -10.45 8.60
C GLU A 119 -16.39 -10.35 7.95
N ASN A 120 -16.49 -10.36 6.61
CA ASN A 120 -17.77 -10.33 5.90
C ASN A 120 -18.51 -11.67 5.86
N LYS A 121 -17.91 -12.78 6.33
CA LYS A 121 -18.69 -14.01 6.51
C LYS A 121 -19.56 -13.98 7.78
N LYS A 122 -19.20 -13.15 8.76
CA LYS A 122 -20.03 -12.84 9.94
C LYS A 122 -20.74 -11.48 9.84
N ARG A 123 -20.21 -10.55 9.05
CA ARG A 123 -20.89 -9.31 8.61
C ARG A 123 -21.39 -9.43 7.18
N LYS A 124 -22.12 -10.52 6.86
CA LYS A 124 -23.18 -10.37 5.85
C LYS A 124 -24.26 -9.55 6.52
N ASN A 125 -24.01 -8.25 6.60
CA ASN A 125 -24.96 -7.29 7.10
C ASN A 125 -26.21 -7.46 6.26
N GLU A 126 -27.31 -7.66 6.98
CA GLU A 126 -28.71 -7.59 6.58
C GLU A 126 -28.95 -6.26 5.84
N PHE A 127 -28.47 -6.16 4.60
CA PHE A 127 -28.83 -5.05 3.75
C PHE A 127 -30.28 -5.30 3.39
N TYR A 128 -31.16 -4.46 3.92
CA TYR A 128 -32.58 -4.51 3.60
C TYR A 128 -32.73 -4.43 2.09
N ASN A 129 -33.29 -5.47 1.50
CA ASN A 129 -33.60 -5.48 0.08
C ASN A 129 -34.77 -4.55 -0.27
N ASP A 130 -35.51 -4.09 0.75
CA ASP A 130 -36.69 -3.24 0.62
C ASP A 130 -36.72 -2.21 1.77
N ILE A 131 -36.98 -0.94 1.43
CA ILE A 131 -37.10 0.18 2.37
C ILE A 131 -38.20 -0.08 3.41
N ASN A 132 -39.25 -0.82 3.08
CA ASN A 132 -40.34 -1.13 4.01
C ASN A 132 -39.90 -2.03 5.18
N ASP A 133 -38.91 -2.88 4.94
CA ASP A 133 -38.41 -3.85 5.93
C ASP A 133 -37.48 -3.15 6.95
N TYR A 134 -36.81 -2.06 6.53
CA TYR A 134 -36.10 -1.14 7.41
C TYR A 134 -37.05 -0.42 8.38
N TRP A 135 -38.17 0.11 7.89
CA TRP A 135 -39.14 0.83 8.72
C TRP A 135 -39.86 -0.06 9.73
N LYS A 136 -40.13 -1.33 9.40
CA LYS A 136 -40.69 -2.31 10.35
C LYS A 136 -39.79 -2.51 11.58
N LYS A 137 -38.49 -2.71 11.39
CA LYS A 137 -37.56 -2.97 12.51
C LYS A 137 -37.30 -1.71 13.35
N MET A 138 -37.34 -0.53 12.73
CA MET A 138 -37.27 0.74 13.47
C MET A 138 -38.50 0.92 14.37
N ASN A 139 -39.68 0.58 13.87
CA ASN A 139 -40.91 0.66 14.65
C ASN A 139 -40.92 -0.37 15.80
N GLU A 140 -40.44 -1.60 15.57
CA GLU A 140 -40.32 -2.63 16.63
C GLU A 140 -39.34 -2.24 17.75
N LYS A 141 -38.31 -1.46 17.44
CA LYS A 141 -37.29 -1.02 18.44
C LYS A 141 -37.68 0.22 19.23
N SER A 142 -38.76 0.91 18.87
CA SER A 142 -39.14 2.20 19.47
C SER A 142 -40.20 2.11 20.58
N PHE A 143 -40.55 0.92 21.05
CA PHE A 143 -41.36 0.79 22.27
C PHE A 143 -40.52 1.13 23.50
N ILE A 144 -40.51 2.42 23.84
CA ILE A 144 -40.00 2.95 25.11
C ILE A 144 -41.13 2.79 26.13
N ASP A 145 -40.90 2.00 27.18
CA ASP A 145 -41.86 1.85 28.28
C ASP A 145 -41.86 3.15 29.11
N LEU A 146 -42.92 3.96 28.94
CA LEU A 146 -43.04 5.32 29.51
C LEU A 146 -42.93 5.35 31.04
N LYS A 147 -43.12 4.22 31.72
CA LYS A 147 -43.00 4.12 33.18
C LYS A 147 -41.55 4.15 33.69
N ALA A 148 -40.57 3.72 32.89
CA ALA A 148 -39.17 3.64 33.31
C ALA A 148 -38.40 4.97 33.23
N ILE A 149 -38.99 5.98 32.59
CA ILE A 149 -38.38 7.30 32.39
C ILE A 149 -38.68 8.24 33.56
N GLU A 150 -39.86 8.16 34.18
CA GLU A 150 -40.22 9.04 35.31
C GLU A 150 -39.33 8.81 36.55
N ASP A 151 -38.90 7.57 36.79
CA ASP A 151 -38.04 7.23 37.93
C ASP A 151 -36.58 7.74 37.79
N ASN A 152 -36.15 8.10 36.57
CA ASN A 152 -34.75 8.47 36.29
C ASN A 152 -34.50 9.99 36.10
N ILE A 153 -35.54 10.83 36.14
CA ILE A 153 -35.40 12.29 35.93
C ILE A 153 -34.80 13.00 37.16
N GLY A 154 -34.78 12.36 38.34
CA GLY A 154 -34.26 12.95 39.58
C GLY A 154 -32.73 13.10 39.67
N SER A 155 -31.95 12.46 38.81
CA SER A 155 -30.49 12.33 39.00
C SER A 155 -29.60 12.99 37.92
N PHE A 156 -30.18 13.61 36.89
CA PHE A 156 -29.44 14.04 35.69
C PHE A 156 -29.12 15.55 35.58
N ASN A 157 -29.43 16.36 36.58
CA ASN A 157 -29.25 17.82 36.48
C ASN A 157 -27.83 18.36 36.80
N ASN A 158 -26.80 17.51 37.00
CA ASN A 158 -25.52 17.97 37.56
C ASN A 158 -24.23 17.62 36.80
N VAL A 159 -24.23 17.30 35.49
CA VAL A 159 -22.95 17.02 34.78
C VAL A 159 -22.91 17.52 33.32
N TYR A 160 -23.38 18.73 33.04
CA TYR A 160 -23.05 19.42 31.78
C TYR A 160 -22.37 20.77 32.05
N LYS A 161 -21.10 20.69 32.44
CA LYS A 161 -20.08 21.72 32.21
C LYS A 161 -18.75 20.99 32.07
N ASP A 162 -18.37 20.66 30.85
CA ASP A 162 -16.99 20.61 30.38
C ASP A 162 -16.98 20.47 28.85
N ASP A 163 -16.29 21.41 28.21
CA ASP A 163 -16.24 21.64 26.77
C ASP A 163 -15.47 20.52 26.04
N VAL A 164 -16.17 19.71 25.25
CA VAL A 164 -15.53 18.80 24.29
C VAL A 164 -15.30 19.56 22.99
N LYS A 165 -14.06 20.00 22.76
CA LYS A 165 -13.59 20.49 21.46
C LYS A 165 -13.66 19.37 20.43
N VAL A 166 -14.54 19.50 19.45
CA VAL A 166 -14.52 18.71 18.21
C VAL A 166 -13.36 19.22 17.35
N PRO A 167 -12.37 18.39 16.95
CA PRO A 167 -11.40 18.79 15.95
C PRO A 167 -12.05 18.69 14.57
N GLU A 168 -12.25 19.83 13.92
CA GLU A 168 -12.43 19.89 12.47
C GLU A 168 -11.06 19.89 11.81
N GLU A 169 -10.73 18.84 11.07
CA GLU A 169 -9.77 18.92 9.97
C GLU A 169 -10.42 18.39 8.68
N PRO A 170 -10.39 19.16 7.58
CA PRO A 170 -10.88 18.69 6.30
C PRO A 170 -9.88 17.69 5.67
N ILE A 171 -10.41 16.57 5.17
CA ILE A 171 -9.66 15.62 4.35
C ILE A 171 -9.41 16.24 2.97
N PHE A 172 -8.15 16.55 2.66
CA PHE A 172 -7.73 16.91 1.31
C PHE A 172 -7.82 15.67 0.38
N ILE A 173 -8.74 15.71 -0.59
CA ILE A 173 -8.74 14.77 -1.71
C ILE A 173 -7.55 15.13 -2.61
N LYS A 174 -6.55 14.24 -2.69
CA LYS A 174 -5.49 14.35 -3.69
C LYS A 174 -6.11 14.11 -5.07
N ASN A 175 -6.21 15.17 -5.87
CA ASN A 175 -6.41 15.07 -7.31
C ASN A 175 -5.15 14.46 -7.93
N GLY A 176 -5.20 13.15 -8.22
CA GLY A 176 -4.08 12.41 -8.75
C GLY A 176 -4.49 11.00 -9.19
N GLY A 177 -5.15 10.94 -10.36
CA GLY A 177 -5.05 9.82 -11.31
C GLY A 177 -5.43 8.42 -10.84
N ASP A 178 -6.69 8.18 -10.44
CA ASP A 178 -7.34 6.88 -10.63
C ASP A 178 -8.87 6.95 -10.48
N SER A 179 -9.53 7.86 -11.22
CA SER A 179 -11.00 8.01 -11.24
C SER A 179 -11.62 7.21 -12.39
N GLY A 180 -11.17 5.97 -12.58
CA GLY A 180 -11.69 5.04 -13.59
C GLY A 180 -12.48 3.87 -13.00
N ARG A 181 -12.96 3.98 -11.75
CA ARG A 181 -13.64 2.89 -11.06
C ARG A 181 -15.14 3.18 -10.87
N ASP A 182 -15.91 2.37 -11.59
CA ASP A 182 -17.16 1.74 -11.19
C ASP A 182 -18.43 2.60 -11.01
N PHE A 183 -18.82 3.32 -12.06
CA PHE A 183 -20.23 3.65 -12.32
C PHE A 183 -21.05 2.48 -12.91
N LYS A 184 -20.43 1.30 -13.05
CA LYS A 184 -21.04 0.13 -13.72
C LYS A 184 -22.11 -0.58 -12.88
N ASP A 185 -22.06 -0.45 -11.55
CA ASP A 185 -22.86 -1.30 -10.65
C ASP A 185 -24.01 -0.56 -9.94
N PHE A 186 -24.28 0.70 -10.29
CA PHE A 186 -25.48 1.39 -9.80
C PHE A 186 -26.72 0.90 -10.54
N ASN A 187 -27.56 0.12 -9.85
CA ASN A 187 -28.86 -0.32 -10.34
C ASN A 187 -29.91 0.77 -10.11
N ILE A 188 -30.26 1.48 -11.18
CA ILE A 188 -31.19 2.63 -11.17
C ILE A 188 -32.62 2.25 -10.79
N ASP A 189 -33.00 0.98 -11.01
CA ASP A 189 -34.35 0.50 -10.73
C ASP A 189 -34.68 0.48 -9.23
N VAL A 190 -33.70 0.68 -8.35
CA VAL A 190 -33.89 0.84 -6.90
C VAL A 190 -34.68 2.10 -6.54
N MET A 191 -34.67 3.13 -7.40
CA MET A 191 -35.41 4.38 -7.15
C MET A 191 -36.85 4.37 -7.67
N LYS A 192 -37.29 3.27 -8.29
CA LYS A 192 -38.63 3.16 -8.87
C LYS A 192 -39.55 2.40 -7.92
N ASP A 193 -40.41 3.13 -7.23
CA ASP A 193 -41.51 2.50 -6.49
C ASP A 193 -42.50 1.87 -7.48
N SER A 194 -42.88 0.62 -7.21
CA SER A 194 -43.76 -0.18 -8.09
C SER A 194 -45.20 0.36 -8.21
N LYS A 195 -45.55 1.43 -7.49
CA LYS A 195 -46.89 2.02 -7.45
C LYS A 195 -46.85 3.55 -7.35
N SER A 196 -46.74 4.22 -8.50
CA SER A 196 -46.80 5.69 -8.71
C SER A 196 -45.63 6.49 -8.09
N SER A 197 -45.13 7.60 -8.62
CA SER A 197 -45.66 8.58 -9.56
C SER A 197 -44.47 9.19 -10.33
N TYR A 198 -44.70 9.58 -11.58
CA TYR A 198 -43.75 10.31 -12.41
C TYR A 198 -43.10 11.47 -11.63
N ASN A 199 -41.78 11.42 -11.43
CA ASN A 199 -41.02 12.45 -10.74
C ASN A 199 -39.98 13.05 -11.71
N PRO A 200 -40.14 14.31 -12.17
CA PRO A 200 -39.35 14.89 -13.25
C PRO A 200 -37.85 14.92 -12.95
N ASP A 201 -37.47 15.03 -11.67
CA ASP A 201 -36.07 15.06 -11.23
C ASP A 201 -35.37 13.71 -11.44
N THR A 202 -36.12 12.59 -11.32
CA THR A 202 -35.57 11.25 -11.54
C THR A 202 -35.32 10.96 -13.02
N GLU A 203 -36.11 11.57 -13.93
CA GLU A 203 -35.92 11.43 -15.38
C GLU A 203 -34.73 12.25 -15.89
N GLN A 204 -34.60 13.49 -15.41
CA GLN A 204 -33.44 14.33 -15.73
C GLN A 204 -32.14 13.66 -15.29
N LEU A 205 -32.15 13.03 -14.11
CA LEU A 205 -31.01 12.27 -13.62
C LEU A 205 -30.73 11.02 -14.48
N GLU A 206 -31.76 10.29 -14.92
CA GLU A 206 -31.58 9.18 -15.85
C GLU A 206 -30.97 9.62 -17.17
N GLU A 207 -31.36 10.78 -17.69
CA GLU A 207 -30.86 11.32 -18.94
C GLU A 207 -29.36 11.67 -18.85
N ILE A 208 -28.96 12.36 -17.77
CA ILE A 208 -27.57 12.70 -17.47
C ILE A 208 -26.70 11.43 -17.36
N ILE A 209 -27.20 10.39 -16.69
CA ILE A 209 -26.45 9.14 -16.51
C ILE A 209 -26.33 8.36 -17.83
N LYS A 210 -27.39 8.34 -18.66
CA LYS A 210 -27.35 7.70 -19.99
C LYS A 210 -26.39 8.44 -20.93
N GLU A 211 -26.36 9.76 -20.88
CA GLU A 211 -25.41 10.59 -21.62
C GLU A 211 -23.96 10.31 -21.20
N ALA A 212 -23.69 10.29 -19.88
CA ALA A 212 -22.37 9.96 -19.36
C ALA A 212 -21.90 8.54 -19.77
N ARG A 213 -22.81 7.56 -19.81
CA ARG A 213 -22.50 6.20 -20.28
C ARG A 213 -22.14 6.19 -21.77
N ARG A 214 -22.88 6.90 -22.62
CA ARG A 214 -22.58 7.01 -24.06
C ARG A 214 -21.21 7.62 -24.30
N LEU A 215 -20.88 8.72 -23.62
CA LEU A 215 -19.58 9.38 -23.74
C LEU A 215 -18.41 8.46 -23.35
N ILE A 216 -18.60 7.62 -22.32
CA ILE A 216 -17.59 6.65 -21.89
C ILE A 216 -17.43 5.50 -22.91
N GLU A 217 -18.52 5.05 -23.55
CA GLU A 217 -18.45 4.04 -24.60
C GLU A 217 -17.79 4.58 -25.88
N ASP A 218 -18.10 5.81 -26.28
CA ASP A 218 -17.47 6.48 -27.42
C ASP A 218 -15.96 6.70 -27.20
N ALA A 219 -15.57 7.05 -25.96
CA ALA A 219 -14.16 7.14 -25.55
C ALA A 219 -13.43 5.78 -25.60
N LYS A 220 -14.13 4.67 -25.36
CA LYS A 220 -13.56 3.32 -25.50
C LYS A 220 -13.41 2.91 -26.95
N HIS A 221 -14.40 3.21 -27.81
CA HIS A 221 -14.35 2.89 -29.24
C HIS A 221 -13.25 3.65 -29.99
N THR A 222 -12.94 4.88 -29.59
CA THR A 222 -11.81 5.66 -30.13
C THR A 222 -10.45 5.12 -29.68
N SER A 223 -10.34 4.53 -28.49
CA SER A 223 -9.10 3.94 -27.99
C SER A 223 -8.74 2.56 -28.60
N ALA A 224 -9.71 1.88 -29.21
CA ALA A 224 -9.53 0.56 -29.82
C ALA A 224 -8.90 0.58 -31.22
N ARG A 225 -8.86 1.74 -31.89
CA ARG A 225 -8.03 1.95 -33.10
C ARG A 225 -6.69 2.56 -32.69
N GLY A 226 -5.70 1.68 -32.50
CA GLY A 226 -4.26 1.94 -32.42
C GLY A 226 -3.80 3.32 -31.93
N ARG A 227 -3.13 3.37 -30.78
CA ARG A 227 -2.33 4.51 -30.32
C ARG A 227 -1.22 4.85 -31.33
N ALA A 228 -1.55 5.59 -32.37
CA ALA A 228 -0.61 6.52 -32.98
C ALA A 228 -0.69 7.80 -32.15
N ALA A 229 0.43 8.26 -31.62
CA ALA A 229 0.49 9.53 -30.89
C ALA A 229 -0.02 10.64 -31.83
N VAL A 230 -1.18 11.20 -31.50
CA VAL A 230 -1.69 12.40 -32.18
C VAL A 230 -0.92 13.58 -31.60
N PHE A 231 0.18 13.95 -32.26
CA PHE A 231 0.80 15.23 -31.99
C PHE A 231 -0.13 16.34 -32.50
N PRO A 232 -0.28 17.47 -31.76
CA PRO A 232 -0.92 18.65 -32.32
C PRO A 232 -0.17 19.07 -33.58
N LYS A 233 -0.92 19.43 -34.63
CA LYS A 233 -0.34 19.98 -35.86
C LYS A 233 0.18 21.38 -35.54
N LEU A 234 1.48 21.49 -35.24
CA LEU A 234 2.17 22.76 -35.01
C LEU A 234 2.39 23.47 -36.34
N ASN A 235 2.28 24.80 -36.35
CA ASN A 235 2.59 25.63 -37.51
C ASN A 235 4.11 25.71 -37.74
N ASP A 236 4.58 26.06 -38.93
CA ASP A 236 6.03 26.08 -39.26
C ASP A 236 6.83 27.00 -38.32
N ASP A 237 6.25 28.11 -37.89
CA ASP A 237 6.87 29.03 -36.92
C ASP A 237 6.97 28.42 -35.50
N GLU A 238 6.00 27.61 -35.08
CA GLU A 238 6.03 26.93 -33.78
C GLU A 238 7.04 25.78 -33.77
N MET A 239 7.21 25.12 -34.93
CA MET A 239 8.25 24.11 -35.14
C MET A 239 9.66 24.72 -35.04
N ARG A 240 9.82 25.97 -35.48
CA ARG A 240 11.08 26.72 -35.39
C ARG A 240 11.41 27.17 -33.97
N MET A 241 10.41 27.42 -33.13
CA MET A 241 10.62 27.76 -31.71
C MET A 241 10.99 26.56 -30.83
N LEU A 242 10.83 25.34 -31.34
CA LEU A 242 11.21 24.09 -30.66
C LEU A 242 12.52 23.51 -31.19
N ALA A 243 13.08 24.08 -32.25
CA ALA A 243 14.43 23.74 -32.70
C ALA A 243 15.44 24.46 -31.80
N ASP A 244 16.03 23.71 -30.86
CA ASP A 244 17.30 24.09 -30.23
C ASP A 244 18.38 24.06 -31.32
N ASP A 245 18.42 25.08 -32.19
CA ASP A 245 19.54 25.26 -33.10
C ASP A 245 20.80 25.43 -32.23
N PRO A 246 21.78 24.51 -32.32
CA PRO A 246 23.01 24.67 -31.56
C PRO A 246 23.72 25.91 -32.08
N GLY A 247 23.71 26.97 -31.27
CA GLY A 247 24.52 28.15 -31.53
C GLY A 247 25.97 27.73 -31.70
N VAL A 248 26.54 28.00 -32.87
CA VAL A 248 27.97 27.82 -33.11
C VAL A 248 28.71 28.75 -32.16
N VAL A 249 29.45 28.18 -31.21
CA VAL A 249 30.40 28.93 -30.39
C VAL A 249 31.61 29.18 -31.27
N ASP A 250 31.79 30.43 -31.71
CA ASP A 250 32.99 30.84 -32.42
C ASP A 250 34.22 30.66 -31.51
N HIS A 251 35.13 29.77 -31.90
CA HIS A 251 36.43 29.62 -31.25
C HIS A 251 37.35 30.77 -31.70
N PHE A 252 37.52 31.78 -30.85
CA PHE A 252 38.54 32.81 -31.08
C PHE A 252 39.94 32.17 -31.04
N PRO A 253 40.82 32.40 -32.03
CA PRO A 253 42.17 31.87 -32.00
C PRO A 253 42.95 32.43 -30.80
N GLU A 254 43.65 31.56 -30.09
CA GLU A 254 44.39 31.82 -28.85
C GLU A 254 45.61 32.74 -29.07
N THR A 255 45.43 34.04 -29.27
CA THR A 255 46.53 35.01 -29.17
C THR A 255 46.06 36.41 -28.75
N LEU A 256 45.27 36.54 -27.67
CA LEU A 256 45.07 37.85 -27.02
C LEU A 256 44.75 37.64 -25.53
N PHE A 257 45.79 37.72 -24.71
CA PHE A 257 45.67 37.76 -23.25
C PHE A 257 44.86 38.99 -22.83
N VAL A 258 43.61 38.78 -22.41
CA VAL A 258 42.82 39.80 -21.72
C VAL A 258 43.32 39.86 -20.27
N GLN A 259 44.30 40.72 -20.01
CA GLN A 259 44.67 41.09 -18.64
C GLN A 259 43.60 42.02 -18.06
N ASN A 260 43.00 41.62 -16.95
CA ASN A 260 42.15 42.49 -16.13
C ASN A 260 42.99 43.64 -15.58
N LYS A 261 42.79 44.87 -16.10
CA LYS A 261 43.44 46.10 -15.63
C LYS A 261 43.09 46.50 -14.18
N HIS A 262 42.20 45.78 -13.50
CA HIS A 262 41.69 46.13 -12.17
C HIS A 262 42.08 45.17 -11.02
N MET A 263 43.00 44.23 -11.24
CA MET A 263 43.62 43.47 -10.13
C MET A 263 45.14 43.70 -10.05
N LYS A 264 45.54 44.97 -10.09
CA LYS A 264 46.77 45.41 -9.43
C LYS A 264 46.37 46.40 -8.35
N LEU A 265 46.34 45.91 -7.12
CA LEU A 265 46.53 46.75 -5.95
C LEU A 265 47.89 46.35 -5.37
N GLU A 266 48.64 47.40 -5.06
CA GLU A 266 50.05 47.46 -4.66
C GLU A 266 50.42 46.60 -3.45
#